data_AF-A0A821VWB7-F1
#
_entry.id   AF-A0A821VWB7-F1
#
_cell.length_a   1.000
_cell.length_b   1.000
_cell.length_c   1.000
_cell.angle_alpha   90.00
_cell.angle_beta   90.00
_cell.angle_gamma   90.00
#
_symmetry.space_group_name_H-M   'P 1'
#
loop_
_entity.id
_entity.type
_entity.pdbx_description
1 polymer ?
#
loop_
_entity_poly.entity_id
_entity_poly.type
_entity_poly.pdbx_seq_one_letter_code
_entity_poly.pdbx_strand_id
1 'polypeptide(L)'
;MSVPKVTINDLSDAIEAATNPSVKTVLEGILNDWMDLQYGKSTPYTTGKTVLPVSSTIEDVETAVNSDADQKFKDIFGKICDTYKTGDLSPQSVNDGSWDPKFTPVFVFVSGNP
;
A
#
# COMPACT_ATOMS: atom_id res chain seq x y z
N MET A 1 -3.66 7.80 14.66
CA MET A 1 -4.01 8.32 13.32
C MET A 1 -4.60 7.17 12.52
N SER A 2 -5.72 7.40 11.83
CA SER A 2 -6.33 6.38 10.98
C SER A 2 -5.41 6.09 9.79
N VAL A 3 -5.26 4.82 9.40
CA VAL A 3 -4.56 4.46 8.16
C VAL A 3 -5.41 4.96 6.99
N PRO A 4 -4.87 5.77 6.06
CA PRO A 4 -5.62 6.22 4.89
C PRO A 4 -6.11 5.01 4.08
N LYS A 5 -7.33 5.11 3.53
CA LYS A 5 -7.97 4.04 2.75
C LYS A 5 -8.44 4.61 1.41
N VAL A 6 -8.28 3.82 0.36
CA VAL A 6 -8.77 4.09 -0.99
C VAL A 6 -9.53 2.88 -1.52
N THR A 7 -10.45 3.10 -2.46
CA THR A 7 -11.14 2.00 -3.15
C THR A 7 -10.27 1.42 -4.27
N ILE A 8 -10.65 0.26 -4.80
CA ILE A 8 -9.99 -0.32 -5.97
C ILE A 8 -10.14 0.63 -7.16
N ASN A 9 -11.32 1.24 -7.35
CA ASN A 9 -11.57 2.19 -8.44
C ASN A 9 -10.65 3.41 -8.33
N ASP A 10 -10.52 4.00 -7.14
CA ASP A 10 -9.59 5.11 -6.92
C ASP A 10 -8.17 4.74 -7.34
N LEU A 11 -7.73 3.54 -6.96
CA LEU A 11 -6.39 3.05 -7.23
C LEU A 11 -6.18 2.78 -8.72
N SER A 12 -7.15 2.17 -9.39
CA SER A 12 -7.13 1.93 -10.84
C SER A 12 -7.07 3.24 -11.62
N ASP A 13 -7.93 4.21 -11.30
CA ASP A 13 -7.94 5.53 -11.94
C ASP A 13 -6.59 6.23 -11.76
N ALA A 14 -5.99 6.13 -10.57
CA ALA A 14 -4.68 6.72 -10.29
C ALA A 14 -3.54 6.02 -11.04
N ILE A 15 -3.57 4.71 -11.20
CA ILE A 15 -2.59 3.94 -11.98
C ILE A 15 -2.66 4.35 -13.47
N GLU A 16 -3.87 4.56 -14.00
CA GLU A 16 -4.06 5.00 -15.38
C GLU A 16 -3.60 6.45 -15.59
N ALA A 17 -3.86 7.32 -14.62
CA ALA A 17 -3.47 8.73 -14.66
C ALA A 17 -1.98 8.97 -14.35
N ALA A 18 -1.29 8.03 -13.71
CA ALA A 18 0.10 8.18 -13.29
C ALA A 18 1.05 8.31 -14.50
N THR A 19 1.59 9.52 -14.69
CA THR A 19 2.61 9.80 -15.70
C THR A 19 4.02 9.51 -15.20
N ASN A 20 4.24 9.56 -13.88
CA ASN A 20 5.51 9.24 -13.24
C ASN A 20 5.63 7.71 -13.03
N PRO A 21 6.67 7.06 -13.59
CA PRO A 21 6.87 5.61 -13.44
C PRO A 21 6.95 5.15 -11.99
N SER A 22 7.64 5.88 -11.10
CA SER A 22 7.76 5.50 -9.69
C SER A 22 6.41 5.56 -8.98
N VAL A 23 5.58 6.57 -9.27
CA VAL A 23 4.22 6.65 -8.72
C VAL A 23 3.41 5.44 -9.18
N LYS A 24 3.47 5.13 -10.47
CA LYS A 24 2.77 3.98 -11.04
C LYS A 24 3.22 2.66 -10.40
N THR A 25 4.52 2.44 -10.26
CA THR A 25 5.09 1.25 -9.61
C THR A 25 4.60 1.10 -8.17
N VAL A 26 4.58 2.18 -7.39
CA VAL A 26 4.09 2.15 -6.00
C VAL A 26 2.58 1.83 -5.95
N LEU A 27 1.76 2.46 -6.80
CA LEU A 27 0.32 2.22 -6.85
C LEU A 27 -0.02 0.79 -7.30
N GLU A 28 0.64 0.29 -8.36
CA GLU A 28 0.52 -1.09 -8.82
C GLU A 28 0.97 -2.09 -7.75
N GLY A 29 2.04 -1.77 -7.02
CA GLY A 29 2.50 -2.55 -5.87
C GLY A 29 1.41 -2.68 -4.81
N ILE A 30 0.80 -1.55 -4.42
CA ILE A 30 -0.30 -1.53 -3.42
C ILE A 30 -1.48 -2.39 -3.89
N LEU A 31 -1.84 -2.32 -5.17
CA LEU A 31 -2.91 -3.13 -5.74
C LEU A 31 -2.58 -4.63 -5.67
N ASN A 32 -1.37 -5.00 -6.06
CA ASN A 32 -0.91 -6.38 -6.04
C ASN A 32 -0.84 -6.95 -4.62
N ASP A 33 -0.39 -6.17 -3.63
CA ASP A 33 -0.37 -6.58 -2.24
C ASP A 33 -1.77 -6.83 -1.68
N TRP A 34 -2.72 -5.96 -2.04
CA TRP A 34 -4.12 -6.19 -1.71
C TRP A 34 -4.65 -7.46 -2.37
N MET A 35 -4.35 -7.69 -3.65
CA MET A 35 -4.73 -8.93 -4.36
C MET A 35 -4.12 -10.17 -3.70
N ASP A 36 -2.85 -10.12 -3.29
CA ASP A 36 -2.19 -11.23 -2.62
C ASP A 36 -2.83 -11.55 -1.25
N LEU A 37 -3.32 -10.54 -0.52
CA LEU A 37 -4.15 -10.75 0.66
C LEU A 37 -5.47 -11.45 0.32
N GLN A 38 -6.18 -10.98 -0.71
CA GLN A 38 -7.47 -11.56 -1.12
C GLN A 38 -7.33 -13.01 -1.61
N TYR A 39 -6.26 -13.33 -2.34
CA TYR A 39 -6.01 -14.68 -2.85
C TYR A 39 -5.27 -15.59 -1.85
N GLY A 40 -4.98 -15.11 -0.65
CA GLY A 40 -4.36 -15.91 0.39
C GLY A 40 -2.92 -16.30 0.11
N LYS A 41 -2.15 -15.43 -0.57
CA LYS A 41 -0.73 -15.63 -0.83
C LYS A 41 0.13 -15.07 0.29
N SER A 42 1.08 -15.88 0.75
CA SER A 42 2.07 -15.46 1.74
C SER A 42 3.24 -14.75 1.06
N THR A 43 3.30 -13.42 1.20
CA THR A 43 4.40 -12.58 0.73
C THR A 43 5.04 -11.86 1.92
N PRO A 44 6.22 -11.23 1.75
CA PRO A 44 6.79 -10.39 2.80
C PRO A 44 5.82 -9.30 3.28
N TYR A 45 5.01 -8.74 2.38
CA TYR A 45 4.00 -7.73 2.73
C TYR A 45 2.87 -8.34 3.57
N THR A 46 2.23 -9.41 3.08
CA THR A 46 1.05 -10.01 3.76
C THR A 46 1.40 -10.62 5.11
N THR A 47 2.68 -10.91 5.36
CA THR A 47 3.20 -11.41 6.63
C THR A 47 3.83 -10.34 7.52
N GLY A 48 3.75 -9.06 7.13
CA GLY A 48 4.25 -7.93 7.92
C GLY A 48 5.77 -7.84 8.02
N LYS A 49 6.51 -8.52 7.14
CA LYS A 49 7.99 -8.45 7.08
C LYS A 49 8.50 -7.21 6.34
N THR A 50 7.64 -6.55 5.57
CA THR A 50 7.92 -5.29 4.91
C THR A 50 6.65 -4.44 4.85
N VAL A 51 6.85 -3.14 4.73
CA VAL A 51 5.80 -2.14 4.45
C VAL A 51 5.88 -1.63 3.01
N LEU A 52 6.98 -1.91 2.31
CA LEU A 52 7.15 -1.50 0.92
C LEU A 52 6.23 -2.31 0.02
N PRO A 53 5.48 -1.65 -0.88
CA PRO A 53 4.67 -2.34 -1.85
C PRO A 53 5.47 -3.26 -2.76
N VAL A 54 4.86 -4.33 -3.26
CA VAL A 54 5.56 -5.27 -4.15
C VAL A 54 6.14 -4.55 -5.37
N SER A 55 7.36 -4.94 -5.75
CA SER A 55 8.11 -4.35 -6.87
C SER A 55 8.52 -2.88 -6.73
N SER A 56 8.24 -2.24 -5.58
CA SER A 56 8.68 -0.87 -5.31
C SER A 56 9.92 -0.82 -4.42
N THR A 57 10.74 0.22 -4.60
CA THR A 57 11.83 0.53 -3.67
C THR A 57 11.47 1.72 -2.78
N ILE A 58 12.29 1.98 -1.75
CA ILE A 58 12.09 3.17 -0.92
C ILE A 58 12.28 4.46 -1.74
N GLU A 59 13.19 4.45 -2.73
CA GLU A 59 13.40 5.59 -3.63
C GLU A 59 12.17 5.87 -4.50
N ASP A 60 11.46 4.82 -4.96
CA ASP A 60 10.20 4.98 -5.67
C ASP A 60 9.13 5.64 -4.79
N VAL A 61 9.03 5.19 -3.52
CA VAL A 61 8.08 5.76 -2.55
C VAL A 61 8.44 7.22 -2.23
N GLU A 62 9.70 7.54 -1.99
CA GLU A 62 10.15 8.91 -1.73
C GLU A 62 9.92 9.83 -2.92
N THR A 63 10.11 9.33 -4.14
CA THR A 63 9.77 10.04 -5.38
C THR A 63 8.27 10.27 -5.47
N ALA A 64 7.46 9.25 -5.13
CA ALA A 64 6.01 9.33 -5.16
C ALA A 64 5.45 10.32 -4.13
N VAL A 65 6.04 10.42 -2.93
CA VAL A 65 5.69 11.44 -1.92
C VAL A 65 5.83 12.87 -2.46
N ASN A 66 6.84 13.11 -3.28
CA ASN A 66 7.14 14.44 -3.84
C ASN A 66 6.50 14.69 -5.21
N SER A 67 5.67 13.75 -5.69
CA SER A 67 5.00 13.83 -6.99
C SER A 67 3.76 14.73 -6.98
N ASP A 68 3.15 14.85 -8.16
CA ASP A 68 1.88 15.49 -8.48
C ASP A 68 0.66 14.58 -8.27
N ALA A 69 0.83 13.39 -7.69
CA ALA A 69 -0.28 12.51 -7.33
C ALA A 69 -1.30 13.19 -6.38
N ASP A 70 -2.54 12.69 -6.37
CA ASP A 70 -3.57 13.22 -5.46
C ASP A 70 -3.13 13.13 -4.00
N GLN A 71 -3.56 14.09 -3.18
CA GLN A 71 -3.19 14.19 -1.76
C GLN A 71 -3.44 12.88 -0.99
N LYS A 72 -4.55 12.18 -1.28
CA LYS A 72 -4.88 10.90 -0.64
C LYS A 72 -3.80 9.82 -0.87
N PHE A 73 -3.19 9.78 -2.05
CA PHE A 73 -2.10 8.84 -2.36
C PHE A 73 -0.79 9.33 -1.78
N LYS A 74 -0.53 10.64 -1.81
CA LYS A 74 0.66 11.21 -1.15
C LYS A 74 0.67 10.92 0.35
N ASP A 75 -0.49 10.94 1.01
CA ASP A 75 -0.61 10.56 2.42
C ASP A 75 -0.30 9.07 2.64
N ILE A 76 -0.72 8.18 1.72
CA ILE A 76 -0.36 6.76 1.73
C ILE A 76 1.15 6.59 1.56
N PHE A 77 1.74 7.23 0.54
CA PHE A 77 3.18 7.15 0.27
C PHE A 77 3.99 7.68 1.44
N GLY A 78 3.56 8.79 2.05
CA GLY A 78 4.19 9.36 3.23
C GLY A 78 4.14 8.39 4.41
N LYS A 79 2.99 7.76 4.64
CA LYS A 79 2.83 6.76 5.70
C LYS A 79 3.72 5.53 5.49
N ILE A 80 3.86 5.04 4.25
CA ILE A 80 4.79 3.96 3.91
C ILE A 80 6.23 4.39 4.18
N CYS A 81 6.62 5.57 3.69
CA CYS A 81 7.97 6.12 3.85
C CYS A 81 8.35 6.29 5.33
N ASP A 82 7.49 6.90 6.13
CA ASP A 82 7.70 7.12 7.56
C ASP A 82 7.85 5.79 8.29
N THR A 83 6.98 4.82 7.99
CA THR A 83 6.99 3.51 8.66
C THR A 83 8.21 2.68 8.28
N TYR A 84 8.65 2.78 7.02
CA TYR A 84 9.89 2.15 6.59
C TYR A 84 11.10 2.75 7.32
N LYS A 85 11.16 4.08 7.44
CA LYS A 85 12.25 4.80 8.12
C LYS A 85 12.29 4.56 9.63
N THR A 86 11.14 4.41 10.28
CA THR A 86 11.08 4.09 11.71
C THR A 86 11.38 2.62 12.00
N GLY A 87 11.19 1.74 11.01
CA GLY A 87 11.32 0.29 11.18
C GLY A 87 10.19 -0.34 11.99
N ASP A 88 9.11 0.40 12.24
CA ASP A 88 7.95 -0.09 12.98
C ASP A 88 7.04 -0.94 12.08
N LEU A 89 7.28 -2.25 12.07
CA LEU A 89 6.47 -3.21 11.33
C LEU A 89 5.31 -3.79 12.15
N SER A 90 4.89 -3.10 13.22
CA SER A 90 3.70 -3.52 13.95
C SER A 90 2.45 -3.40 13.06
N PRO A 91 1.56 -4.41 13.03
CA PRO A 91 0.32 -4.34 12.29
C PRO A 91 -0.52 -3.14 12.74
N GLN A 92 -0.76 -2.19 11.84
CA GLN A 92 -1.63 -1.04 12.10
C GLN A 92 -3.00 -1.17 11.41
N SER A 93 -3.14 -2.16 10.52
CA SER A 93 -4.42 -2.53 9.92
C SER A 93 -5.05 -3.70 10.67
N VAL A 94 -6.29 -3.51 11.10
CA VAL A 94 -7.08 -4.54 11.79
C VAL A 94 -7.68 -5.46 10.73
N ASN A 95 -7.49 -6.77 10.87
CA ASN A 95 -8.23 -7.76 10.10
C ASN A 95 -9.66 -7.85 10.64
N ASP A 96 -10.62 -7.43 9.83
CA ASP A 96 -12.06 -7.45 10.12
C ASP A 96 -12.75 -8.77 9.73
N GLY A 97 -11.96 -9.77 9.31
CA GLY A 97 -12.43 -11.05 8.79
C GLY A 97 -12.38 -11.13 7.25
N SER A 98 -11.94 -10.08 6.56
CA SER A 98 -11.82 -10.06 5.10
C SER A 98 -10.63 -10.85 4.54
N TRP A 99 -9.68 -11.28 5.38
CA TRP A 99 -8.59 -12.18 4.96
C TRP A 99 -8.21 -13.20 6.05
N ASP A 100 -7.41 -14.20 5.68
CA ASP A 100 -6.97 -15.27 6.58
C ASP A 100 -6.26 -14.70 7.83
N PRO A 101 -6.63 -15.13 9.06
CA PRO A 101 -6.04 -14.62 10.30
C PRO A 101 -4.51 -14.72 10.40
N LYS A 102 -3.87 -15.60 9.61
CA LYS A 102 -2.41 -15.72 9.59
C LYS A 102 -1.72 -14.51 8.94
N PHE A 103 -2.43 -13.70 8.16
CA PHE A 103 -1.85 -12.51 7.54
C PHE A 103 -1.89 -11.32 8.50
N THR A 104 -0.71 -10.75 8.70
CA THR A 104 -0.46 -9.64 9.61
C THR A 104 0.23 -8.50 8.87
N PRO A 105 -0.36 -7.97 7.78
CA PRO A 105 0.26 -6.87 7.05
C PRO A 105 0.37 -5.62 7.95
N VAL A 106 1.44 -4.85 7.76
CA VAL A 106 1.64 -3.59 8.49
C VAL A 106 0.50 -2.62 8.18
N PHE A 107 0.22 -2.44 6.88
CA PHE A 107 -0.89 -1.65 6.38
C PHE A 107 -1.72 -2.42 5.37
N VAL A 108 -2.97 -2.03 5.24
CA VAL A 108 -3.84 -2.35 4.12
C VAL A 108 -4.45 -1.02 3.72
N PHE A 109 -4.08 -0.48 2.56
CA PHE A 109 -4.56 0.82 2.11
C PHE A 109 -5.79 0.73 1.21
N VAL A 110 -6.11 -0.47 0.74
CA VAL A 110 -7.21 -0.70 -0.20
C VAL A 110 -8.40 -1.34 0.53
N SER A 111 -9.60 -0.86 0.23
CA SER A 111 -10.86 -1.53 0.56
C SER A 111 -11.56 -1.96 -0.72
N GLY A 112 -12.34 -3.05 -0.65
CA GLY A 112 -13.24 -3.43 -1.74
C GLY A 112 -14.19 -2.29 -2.10
N ASN A 113 -14.63 -2.25 -3.36
CA ASN A 113 -15.67 -1.32 -3.77
C ASN A 113 -16.99 -1.69 -3.06
N PRO A 114 -17.76 -0.72 -2.54
CA PRO A 114 -19.09 -0.97 -2.00
C PRO A 114 -20.08 -1.46 -3.07
#